data_AF-A0A3B9MJU0-F1
#
_entry.id   AF-A0A3B9MJU0-F1
#
_cell.length_a   1.000
_cell.length_b   1.000
_cell.length_c   1.000
_cell.angle_alpha   90.00
_cell.angle_beta   90.00
_cell.angle_gamma   90.00
#
_symmetry.space_group_name_H-M   'P 1'
#
loop_
_entity.id
_entity.type
_entity.pdbx_description
1 polymer ?
#
loop_
_entity_poly.entity_id
_entity_poly.type
_entity_poly.pdbx_seq_one_letter_code
_entity_poly.pdbx_strand_id
1 'polypeptide(L)'
;LNYIKLDGNIACMVNGAGLAMATMDIIKLAGGEPANFLDVGGGASQERVEAAFRILLADENVKAVLINIFGGIVRCDMVARGVVEAVRNLGIKVPV
;
A
#
# COMPACT_ATOMS: atom_id res chain seq x y z
N LEU A 1 -0.18 -2.12 -11.83
CA LEU A 1 -0.81 -1.70 -10.57
C LEU A 1 -2.30 -1.80 -10.78
N ASN A 2 -3.04 -2.53 -9.94
CA ASN A 2 -4.50 -2.56 -10.02
C ASN A 2 -5.04 -1.72 -8.87
N TYR A 3 -5.64 -0.58 -9.17
CA TYR A 3 -6.08 0.41 -8.19
C TYR A 3 -7.58 0.69 -8.33
N ILE A 4 -8.29 0.75 -7.20
CA ILE A 4 -9.68 1.21 -7.11
C ILE A 4 -9.78 2.15 -5.92
N LYS A 5 -10.28 3.37 -6.13
CA LYS A 5 -10.52 4.34 -5.07
C LYS A 5 -11.77 3.97 -4.27
N LEU A 6 -11.72 4.17 -2.96
CA LEU A 6 -12.84 4.09 -2.01
C LEU A 6 -12.93 5.41 -1.22
N ASP A 7 -13.89 5.51 -0.30
CA ASP A 7 -14.18 6.76 0.43
C ASP A 7 -13.53 6.84 1.83
N GLY A 8 -12.63 5.91 2.16
CA GLY A 8 -11.98 5.84 3.47
C GLY A 8 -10.74 6.72 3.63
N ASN A 9 -9.98 6.47 4.71
CA ASN A 9 -8.82 7.27 5.11
C ASN A 9 -7.56 6.45 5.40
N ILE A 10 -7.63 5.12 5.39
CA ILE A 10 -6.47 4.23 5.50
C ILE A 10 -6.20 3.64 4.12
N ALA A 11 -5.15 4.10 3.47
CA ALA A 11 -4.72 3.52 2.22
C ALA A 11 -4.08 2.15 2.46
N CYS A 12 -4.22 1.20 1.54
CA CYS A 12 -3.49 -0.07 1.62
C CYS A 12 -2.67 -0.33 0.36
N MET A 13 -1.46 -0.90 0.53
CA MET A 13 -0.60 -1.39 -0.55
C MET A 13 -0.29 -2.87 -0.32
N VAL A 14 -0.71 -3.73 -1.25
CA VAL A 14 -0.72 -5.17 -1.03
C VAL A 14 -0.24 -5.92 -2.27
N ASN A 15 0.38 -7.10 -2.12
CA ASN A 15 0.71 -7.99 -3.25
C ASN A 15 -0.27 -9.17 -3.32
N GLY A 16 -1.08 -9.18 -4.37
CA GLY A 16 -2.10 -10.19 -4.65
C GLY A 16 -3.51 -9.71 -4.31
N ALA A 17 -4.41 -9.81 -5.27
CA ALA A 17 -5.79 -9.33 -5.14
C ALA A 17 -6.55 -9.93 -3.94
N GLY A 18 -6.38 -11.23 -3.66
CA GLY A 18 -7.04 -11.87 -2.51
C GLY A 18 -6.57 -11.30 -1.17
N LEU A 19 -5.27 -11.08 -1.02
CA LEU A 19 -4.71 -10.45 0.16
C LEU A 19 -5.15 -8.98 0.27
N ALA A 20 -5.26 -8.28 -0.86
CA ALA A 20 -5.73 -6.89 -0.89
C ALA A 20 -7.17 -6.76 -0.40
N MET A 21 -8.07 -7.66 -0.85
CA MET A 21 -9.44 -7.74 -0.35
C MET A 21 -9.47 -8.02 1.17
N ALA A 22 -8.74 -9.04 1.63
CA ALA A 22 -8.68 -9.36 3.05
C ALA A 22 -8.07 -8.22 3.90
N THR A 23 -7.15 -7.43 3.34
CA THR A 23 -6.56 -6.28 4.02
C THR A 23 -7.57 -5.15 4.20
N MET A 24 -8.44 -4.90 3.21
CA MET A 24 -9.54 -3.95 3.39
C MET A 24 -10.54 -4.45 4.43
N ASP A 25 -10.85 -5.75 4.41
CA ASP A 25 -11.76 -6.37 5.38
C ASP A 25 -11.24 -6.22 6.81
N ILE A 26 -9.95 -6.49 7.07
CA ILE A 26 -9.40 -6.35 8.42
C ILE A 26 -9.34 -4.88 8.89
N ILE A 27 -9.11 -3.92 7.97
CA ILE A 27 -9.21 -2.49 8.30
C ILE A 27 -10.64 -2.16 8.76
N LYS A 28 -11.65 -2.60 8.01
CA LYS A 28 -13.07 -2.43 8.36
C LYS A 28 -13.42 -3.10 9.68
N LEU A 29 -13.01 -4.35 9.89
CA LEU A 29 -13.26 -5.09 11.13
C LEU A 29 -12.60 -4.45 12.34
N ALA A 30 -11.47 -3.78 12.17
CA ALA A 30 -10.80 -3.01 13.20
C ALA A 30 -11.41 -1.61 13.44
N GLY A 31 -12.50 -1.25 12.74
CA GLY A 31 -13.18 0.04 12.86
C GLY A 31 -12.57 1.17 12.03
N GLY A 32 -11.62 0.86 11.14
CA GLY A 32 -11.06 1.79 10.18
C GLY A 32 -11.81 1.81 8.85
N GLU A 33 -11.50 2.78 8.00
CA GLU A 33 -12.12 2.94 6.68
C GLU A 33 -11.05 2.83 5.58
N PRO A 34 -11.05 1.78 4.75
CA PRO A 34 -10.09 1.62 3.67
C PRO A 34 -10.31 2.68 2.59
N ALA A 35 -9.27 3.41 2.22
CA ALA A 35 -9.31 4.48 1.22
C ALA A 35 -9.20 3.94 -0.21
N ASN A 36 -8.72 2.71 -0.39
CA ASN A 36 -8.53 2.12 -1.70
C ASN A 36 -8.41 0.59 -1.63
N PHE A 37 -8.56 -0.03 -2.80
CA PHE A 37 -7.93 -1.30 -3.15
C PHE A 37 -6.66 -1.02 -3.95
N LEU A 38 -5.55 -1.69 -3.64
CA LEU A 38 -4.35 -1.64 -4.49
C LEU A 38 -3.57 -2.95 -4.43
N ASP A 39 -3.43 -3.58 -5.60
CA ASP A 39 -2.55 -4.72 -5.83
C ASP A 39 -1.31 -4.30 -6.65
N VAL A 40 -0.13 -4.41 -6.03
CA VAL A 40 1.17 -4.11 -6.67
C VAL A 40 1.71 -5.29 -7.50
N GLY A 41 1.08 -6.46 -7.38
CA GLY A 41 1.46 -7.73 -8.02
C GLY A 41 2.59 -8.46 -7.29
N GLY A 42 2.90 -9.68 -7.73
CA GLY A 42 3.86 -10.58 -7.07
C GLY A 42 5.32 -10.12 -7.06
N GLY A 43 5.67 -9.01 -7.70
CA GLY A 43 7.01 -8.42 -7.66
C GLY A 43 6.92 -6.93 -7.28
N ALA A 44 7.21 -6.61 -6.03
CA ALA A 44 7.25 -5.24 -5.52
C ALA A 44 8.64 -4.63 -5.76
N SER A 45 8.96 -4.29 -7.02
CA SER A 45 10.17 -3.51 -7.32
C SER A 45 10.05 -2.10 -6.73
N GLN A 46 11.19 -1.45 -6.51
CA GLN A 46 11.25 -0.09 -5.97
C GLN A 46 10.39 0.90 -6.76
N GLU A 47 10.45 0.84 -8.09
CA GLU A 47 9.71 1.74 -8.98
C GLU A 47 8.20 1.54 -8.83
N ARG A 48 7.75 0.30 -8.62
CA ARG A 48 6.33 0.00 -8.39
C ARG A 48 5.86 0.51 -7.03
N VAL A 49 6.69 0.36 -5.99
CA VAL A 49 6.39 0.88 -4.65
C VAL A 49 6.29 2.41 -4.69
N GLU A 50 7.21 3.09 -5.37
CA GLU A 50 7.15 4.54 -5.52
C GLU A 50 5.92 4.99 -6.33
N ALA A 51 5.63 4.34 -7.45
CA ALA A 51 4.43 4.61 -8.24
C ALA A 51 3.14 4.37 -7.43
N ALA A 52 3.10 3.31 -6.62
CA ALA A 52 2.00 3.04 -5.71
C ALA A 52 1.83 4.17 -4.69
N PHE A 53 2.89 4.61 -4.02
CA PHE A 53 2.81 5.74 -3.09
C PHE A 53 2.33 7.03 -3.76
N ARG A 54 2.76 7.33 -4.99
CA ARG A 54 2.27 8.51 -5.72
C ARG A 54 0.76 8.47 -5.95
N ILE A 55 0.19 7.29 -6.24
CA ILE A 55 -1.25 7.12 -6.41
C ILE A 55 -1.97 7.27 -5.06
N LEU A 56 -1.48 6.61 -4.01
CA LEU A 56 -2.11 6.65 -2.69
C LEU A 56 -2.11 8.06 -2.09
N LEU A 57 -1.00 8.79 -2.22
CA LEU A 57 -0.84 10.12 -1.64
C LEU A 57 -1.44 11.24 -2.50
N ALA A 58 -1.89 10.94 -3.72
CA ALA A 58 -2.72 11.88 -4.49
C ALA A 58 -4.12 12.03 -3.89
N ASP A 59 -4.54 11.11 -3.01
CA ASP A 59 -5.80 11.20 -2.29
C ASP A 59 -5.64 11.91 -0.93
N GLU A 60 -6.15 13.14 -0.84
CA GLU A 60 -6.04 13.98 0.37
C GLU A 60 -6.78 13.40 1.60
N ASN A 61 -7.70 12.45 1.39
CA ASN A 61 -8.39 11.75 2.47
C ASN A 61 -7.49 10.77 3.21
N VAL A 62 -6.38 10.32 2.59
CA VAL A 62 -5.46 9.35 3.18
C VAL A 62 -4.72 9.97 4.37
N LYS A 63 -4.89 9.34 5.54
CA LYS A 63 -4.25 9.72 6.80
C LYS A 63 -3.20 8.71 7.28
N ALA A 64 -3.23 7.48 6.77
CA ALA A 64 -2.23 6.44 7.02
C ALA A 64 -2.16 5.47 5.83
N VAL A 65 -1.02 4.80 5.66
CA VAL A 65 -0.82 3.74 4.67
C VAL A 65 -0.54 2.44 5.40
N LEU A 66 -1.29 1.37 5.11
CA LEU A 66 -1.02 0.02 5.58
C LEU A 66 -0.35 -0.79 4.46
N ILE A 67 0.91 -1.17 4.66
CA ILE A 67 1.62 -2.06 3.75
C ILE A 67 1.48 -3.50 4.25
N ASN A 68 0.82 -4.34 3.46
CA ASN A 68 0.67 -5.76 3.75
C ASN A 68 1.26 -6.60 2.62
N ILE A 69 2.49 -7.07 2.80
CA ILE A 69 3.21 -7.83 1.78
C ILE A 69 3.54 -9.23 2.29
N PHE A 70 3.14 -10.25 1.53
CA PHE A 70 3.56 -11.63 1.75
C PHE A 70 4.75 -11.98 0.85
N GLY A 71 5.94 -12.15 1.44
CA GLY A 71 7.20 -12.31 0.68
C GLY A 71 7.20 -13.50 -0.27
N GLY A 72 6.80 -14.70 0.20
CA GLY A 72 6.82 -15.91 -0.64
C GLY A 72 8.20 -16.12 -1.28
N ILE A 73 8.27 -15.96 -2.61
CA ILE A 73 9.52 -16.05 -3.41
C ILE A 73 10.33 -14.73 -3.36
N VAL A 74 9.66 -13.60 -3.12
CA VAL A 74 10.28 -12.28 -3.02
C VAL A 74 10.90 -12.08 -1.63
N ARG A 75 12.12 -11.56 -1.64
CA ARG A 75 12.86 -11.21 -0.42
C ARG A 75 12.28 -9.95 0.23
N CYS A 76 11.83 -10.06 1.47
CA CYS A 76 11.26 -8.94 2.22
C CYS A 76 12.24 -7.78 2.42
N ASP A 77 13.56 -8.04 2.49
CA ASP A 77 14.56 -6.97 2.61
C ASP A 77 14.69 -6.10 1.36
N MET A 78 14.36 -6.64 0.18
CA MET A 78 14.30 -5.84 -1.05
C MET A 78 13.07 -4.93 -1.05
N VAL A 79 11.92 -5.46 -0.63
CA VAL A 79 10.67 -4.68 -0.52
C VAL A 79 10.81 -3.57 0.51
N ALA A 80 11.34 -3.89 1.71
CA ALA A 80 11.56 -2.92 2.77
C ALA A 80 12.47 -1.76 2.33
N ARG A 81 13.55 -2.07 1.60
CA ARG A 81 14.42 -1.05 0.99
C ARG A 81 13.65 -0.15 0.03
N GLY A 82 12.86 -0.74 -0.88
CA GLY A 82 12.01 0.02 -1.80
C GLY A 82 11.03 0.96 -1.09
N VAL A 83 10.44 0.51 0.02
CA VAL A 83 9.54 1.34 0.86
C VAL A 83 10.30 2.50 1.50
N VAL A 84 11.42 2.23 2.18
CA VAL A 84 12.23 3.27 2.84
C VAL A 84 12.70 4.33 1.85
N GLU A 85 13.13 3.89 0.66
CA GLU A 85 13.58 4.79 -0.40
C GLU A 85 12.43 5.63 -0.96
N ALA A 86 11.26 5.03 -1.23
CA ALA A 86 10.08 5.76 -1.68
C ALA A 86 9.62 6.80 -0.64
N VAL A 87 9.58 6.42 0.64
CA VAL A 87 9.22 7.34 1.75
C VAL A 87 10.15 8.55 1.79
N ARG A 88 11.46 8.33 1.67
CA ARG A 88 12.46 9.39 1.65
C ARG A 88 12.38 10.27 0.40
N ASN A 89 12.24 9.67 -0.78
CA ASN A 89 12.23 10.39 -2.05
C ASN A 89 10.98 11.24 -2.24
N LEU A 90 9.83 10.74 -1.78
CA LEU A 90 8.54 11.43 -1.90
C LEU A 90 8.24 12.35 -0.71
N GLY A 91 9.06 12.33 0.34
CA GLY A 91 8.84 13.14 1.54
C GLY A 91 7.52 12.81 2.25
N ILE A 92 7.18 11.53 2.34
CA ILE A 92 5.91 11.05 2.90
C ILE A 92 5.82 11.43 4.38
N LYS A 93 4.71 12.07 4.77
CA LYS A 93 4.47 12.55 6.15
C LYS A 93 3.39 11.79 6.90
N VAL A 94 2.54 11.06 6.20
CA VAL A 94 1.54 10.19 6.84
C VAL A 94 2.23 8.96 7.42
N PRO A 95 1.74 8.40 8.55
CA PRO A 95 2.21 7.13 9.05
C PRO A 95 2.08 6.01 8.02
N VAL A 96 3.10 5.15 7.96
CA VAL A 96 3.21 3.97 7.09
C VAL A 96 3.49 2.75 7.95
#